data_AF-A0A6I0JLR2-F1
#
_entry.id   AF-A0A6I0JLR2-F1
#
_cell.length_a   1.000
_cell.length_b   1.000
_cell.length_c   1.000
_cell.angle_alpha   90.00
_cell.angle_beta   90.00
_cell.angle_gamma   90.00
#
_symmetry.space_group_name_H-M   'P 1'
#
loop_
_entity.id
_entity.type
_entity.pdbx_description
1 polymer ?
#
loop_
_entity_poly.entity_id
_entity_poly.type
_entity_poly.pdbx_seq_one_letter_code
_entity_poly.pdbx_strand_id
1 'polypeptide(L)' 'MAQFTEEEKTIRRIEKRFNKGMVQYGLIEEGDKVLVGLSGGKDSLALVELLGKRSHIFKPRFSVVAVHV' A
#
# COMPACT_ATOMS: atom_id res chain seq x y z
N MET A 1 23.48 -15.32 -4.89
CA MET A 1 22.22 -14.67 -4.46
C MET A 1 22.47 -13.17 -4.51
N ALA A 2 21.61 -12.37 -5.16
CA ALA A 2 21.78 -10.92 -5.16
C ALA A 2 21.69 -10.39 -3.72
N GLN A 3 22.67 -9.58 -3.31
CA GLN A 3 22.72 -8.99 -1.97
C GLN A 3 21.88 -7.71 -1.99
N PHE A 4 20.77 -7.70 -1.24
CA PHE A 4 19.89 -6.53 -1.13
C PHE A 4 20.52 -5.46 -0.25
N THR A 5 20.29 -4.20 -0.58
CA THR A 5 20.66 -3.06 0.28
C THR A 5 19.80 -3.04 1.54
N GLU A 6 20.24 -2.32 2.59
CA GLU A 6 19.45 -2.17 3.82
C GLU A 6 18.11 -1.47 3.59
N GLU A 7 18.08 -0.53 2.65
CA GLU A 7 16.86 0.16 2.22
C GLU A 7 15.87 -0.81 1.58
N GLU A 8 16.33 -1.65 0.64
CA GLU A 8 15.50 -2.66 -0.01
C GLU A 8 14.93 -3.68 0.99
N LYS A 9 15.75 -4.10 1.97
CA LYS A 9 15.30 -5.00 3.05
C LYS A 9 14.18 -4.33 3.88
N THR A 10 14.33 -3.04 4.17
CA THR A 10 13.35 -2.27 4.93
C THR A 10 12.04 -2.13 4.16
N ILE A 11 12.09 -1.74 2.89
CA ILE A 11 10.92 -1.63 2.01
C ILE A 11 10.17 -2.96 1.95
N ARG A 12 10.88 -4.06 1.71
CA ARG A 12 10.28 -5.41 1.67
C ARG A 12 9.61 -5.81 2.98
N ARG A 13 10.19 -5.43 4.13
CA ARG A 13 9.59 -5.69 5.44
C ARG A 13 8.29 -4.92 5.62
N ILE A 14 8.24 -3.67 5.18
CA ILE A 14 7.04 -2.83 5.21
C ILE A 14 5.96 -3.42 4.30
N GLU A 15 6.29 -3.71 3.04
CA GLU A 15 5.35 -4.31 2.07
C GLU A 15 4.79 -5.65 2.56
N LYS A 16 5.63 -6.50 3.17
CA LYS A 16 5.18 -7.78 3.75
C LYS A 16 4.19 -7.57 4.90
N ARG A 17 4.44 -6.61 5.78
CA ARG A 17 3.54 -6.29 6.91
C ARG A 17 2.24 -5.68 6.42
N PHE A 18 2.31 -4.77 5.46
CA PHE A 18 1.16 -4.15 4.81
C PHE A 18 0.25 -5.23 4.19
N ASN A 19 0.80 -6.06 3.31
CA ASN A 19 0.04 -7.14 2.67
C ASN A 19 -0.53 -8.15 3.67
N LYS A 20 0.21 -8.48 4.74
CA LYS A 20 -0.30 -9.35 5.81
C LYS A 20 -1.52 -8.71 6.49
N GLY A 21 -1.45 -7.44 6.84
CA GLY A 21 -2.56 -6.71 7.47
C GLY A 21 -3.79 -6.67 6.56
N MET A 22 -3.58 -6.36 5.27
CA MET A 22 -4.64 -6.33 4.25
C MET A 22 -5.44 -7.63 4.22
N VAL A 23 -4.75 -8.78 4.14
CA VAL A 23 -5.39 -10.10 4.07
C VAL A 23 -5.98 -10.50 5.42
N GLN A 24 -5.24 -10.29 6.52
CA GLN A 24 -5.66 -10.72 7.85
C GLN A 24 -6.96 -10.05 8.29
N TYR A 25 -7.17 -8.80 7.91
CA TYR A 25 -8.34 -8.02 8.34
C TYR A 25 -9.38 -7.81 7.23
N GLY A 26 -9.18 -8.36 6.03
CA GLY A 26 -10.14 -8.21 4.92
C GLY A 26 -10.39 -6.74 4.55
N LEU A 27 -9.33 -5.91 4.49
CA LEU A 27 -9.50 -4.46 4.39
C LEU A 27 -9.93 -3.94 3.01
N ILE A 28 -9.66 -4.71 1.95
CA ILE A 28 -10.03 -4.37 0.57
C ILE A 28 -10.54 -5.63 -0.11
N GLU A 29 -11.67 -5.49 -0.79
CA GLU A 29 -12.35 -6.52 -1.56
C GLU A 29 -12.43 -6.14 -3.05
N GLU A 30 -12.93 -7.07 -3.87
CA GLU A 30 -13.06 -6.85 -5.31
C GLU A 30 -14.08 -5.74 -5.60
N GLY A 31 -13.67 -4.74 -6.39
CA GLY A 31 -14.51 -3.62 -6.80
C GLY A 31 -14.40 -2.39 -5.90
N ASP A 32 -13.63 -2.45 -4.81
CA ASP A 32 -13.54 -1.33 -3.87
C ASP A 32 -12.98 -0.05 -4.47
N LYS A 33 -13.49 1.08 -3.98
CA LYS A 33 -13.00 2.42 -4.30
C LYS A 33 -12.56 3.11 -3.02
N VAL A 34 -11.25 3.20 -2.83
CA VAL A 34 -10.61 3.69 -1.61
C VAL A 34 -10.24 5.16 -1.78
N LEU A 35 -10.74 6.02 -0.90
CA LEU A 35 -10.33 7.43 -0.80
C LEU A 35 -9.31 7.58 0.34
N VAL A 36 -8.18 8.23 0.07
CA VAL A 36 -7.15 8.52 1.08
C VAL A 36 -7.04 10.02 1.28
N GLY A 37 -7.29 10.48 2.50
CA GLY A 37 -7.00 11.84 2.93
C GLY A 37 -5.50 12.03 3.15
N LEU A 38 -4.89 12.95 2.39
CA LEU A 38 -3.48 13.29 2.49
C LEU A 38 -3.27 14.52 3.36
N SER A 39 -2.54 14.35 4.47
CA SER A 39 -2.13 15.46 5.34
C SER A 39 -0.80 16.12 4.92
N GLY A 40 -0.12 15.55 3.92
CA GLY A 40 1.25 15.95 3.54
C GLY A 40 2.35 15.34 4.41
N GLY A 41 1.99 14.60 5.45
CA GLY A 41 2.95 13.88 6.29
C GLY A 41 3.50 12.62 5.61
N LYS A 42 4.72 12.23 6.00
CA LYS A 42 5.42 11.03 5.50
C LYS A 42 4.56 9.75 5.57
N ASP A 43 3.77 9.61 6.62
CA ASP A 43 2.96 8.40 6.86
C ASP A 43 1.79 8.32 5.87
N SER A 44 1.14 9.45 5.57
CA SER A 44 0.06 9.53 4.58
C SER A 44 0.58 9.29 3.16
N LEU A 45 1.76 9.83 2.83
CA LEU A 45 2.40 9.61 1.54
C LEU A 45 2.84 8.15 1.37
N ALA A 46 3.46 7.56 2.40
CA ALA A 46 3.86 6.15 2.38
C ALA A 46 2.65 5.21 2.22
N LEU A 47 1.51 5.54 2.86
CA LEU A 47 0.29 4.75 2.71
C LEU A 47 -0.25 4.80 1.28
N VAL A 48 -0.32 5.98 0.66
CA VAL A 48 -0.76 6.13 -0.74
C VAL A 48 0.17 5.37 -1.69
N GLU A 49 1.48 5.41 -1.47
CA GLU A 49 2.45 4.66 -2.27
C GLU A 49 2.20 3.14 -2.17
N LEU A 50 2.00 2.61 -0.95
CA LEU A 50 1.71 1.19 -0.74
C LEU A 50 0.39 0.76 -1.39
N LEU A 51 -0.66 1.57 -1.26
CA LEU A 51 -1.96 1.32 -1.87
C LEU A 51 -1.90 1.40 -3.40
N GLY A 52 -1.18 2.39 -3.94
CA GLY A 52 -0.97 2.54 -5.38
C GLY A 52 -0.22 1.35 -5.98
N LYS A 53 0.89 0.93 -5.36
CA LYS A 53 1.59 -0.31 -5.76
C LYS A 53 0.67 -1.53 -5.73
N ARG A 54 -0.21 -1.62 -4.72
CA ARG A 54 -1.13 -2.76 -4.56
C ARG A 54 -2.29 -2.72 -5.56
N SER A 55 -2.77 -1.54 -5.96
CA SER A 55 -3.87 -1.39 -6.93
C SER A 55 -3.48 -1.82 -8.35
N HIS A 56 -2.18 -1.77 -8.67
CA HIS A 56 -1.65 -2.37 -9.90
C HIS A 56 -1.73 -3.91 -9.93
N ILE A 57 -1.93 -4.56 -8.78
CA ILE A 57 -2.13 -6.01 -8.72
C ILE A 57 -3.61 -6.32 -8.95
N PHE A 58 -3.89 -7.13 -9.96
CA PHE A 58 -5.25 -7.40 -10.47
C PHE A 58 -6.21 -8.16 -9.53
N LYS A 59 -5.79 -8.54 -8.32
CA LYS A 59 -6.61 -9.32 -7.36
C LYS A 59 -6.36 -8.90 -5.91
N PRO A 60 -7.37 -8.42 -5.17
CA PRO A 60 -8.63 -7.89 -5.71
C PRO A 60 -8.38 -6.69 -6.62
N ARG A 61 -9.24 -6.43 -7.61
CA ARG A 61 -9.23 -5.16 -8.35
C ARG A 61 -9.88 -4.09 -7.49
N PHE A 62 -9.17 -3.01 -7.24
CA PHE A 62 -9.69 -1.85 -6.54
C PHE A 62 -9.06 -0.59 -7.11
N SER A 63 -9.67 0.56 -6.82
CA SER A 63 -9.14 1.87 -7.20
C SER A 63 -8.82 2.69 -5.97
N VAL A 64 -7.80 3.55 -6.09
CA VAL A 64 -7.34 4.42 -5.02
C VAL A 64 -7.37 5.86 -5.54
N VAL A 65 -7.99 6.75 -4.77
CA VAL A 65 -8.01 8.18 -5.03
C VAL A 65 -7.42 8.88 -3.81
N ALA A 66 -6.53 9.84 -4.03
CA ALA A 66 -5.98 10.68 -2.97
C ALA A 66 -6.63 12.06 -3.02
N VAL A 67 -7.01 12.59 -1.86
CA VAL A 67 -7.50 13.97 -1.70
C VAL A 67 -6.62 14.65 -0.66
N HIS A 68 -6.01 15.76 -1.05
CA HIS A 68 -5.29 16.63 -0.13
C HIS A 68 -6.26 17.65 0.49
N VAL A 69 -6.12 17.88 1.79
CA VAL A 69 -6.92 18.82 2.59
C VAL A 69 -6.00 19.89 3.16
#